data_AF-A0AAD9VT26-F1
#
_entry.id   AF-A0AAD9VT26-F1
#
_cell.length_a   1.000
_cell.length_b   1.000
_cell.length_c   1.000
_cell.angle_alpha   90.00
_cell.angle_beta   90.00
_cell.angle_gamma   90.00
#
_symmetry.space_group_name_H-M   'P 1'
#
loop_
_entity.id
_entity.type
_entity.pdbx_description
1 polymer ?
#
loop_
_entity_poly.entity_id
_entity_poly.type
_entity_poly.pdbx_seq_one_letter_code
_entity_poly.pdbx_strand_id
1 'polypeptide(L)'
;MEYVGELIILAFDSVFFGICLKQYLFCKDAIAAVKKADFYEIGPALEEAVSNTPDNKIGYVAIRGTVKSLGKPLRSINRKDITGVLQKLSIKEHVVARTTAGFWSNQEHTMQKVCNSVPFVLQNGRYKVEVLDALSADILDMDVISDYFEPTVPSFSDHLWGFFTGVRQRGLQSTEEMLREGVVITGIGEISCSINKQNSLTLQPPSTGGPFYLTTMSITSLLRKLDERKKTYKWLCLIFGTIAVVITGVVVRRFWKSRRERRTAEVLRENLAASRRQRRQFVRDSDLRDDQLCVGKDFSKSCGVHNLILLLM
;
A
#
# COMPACT_ATOMS: atom_id res chain seq x y z
N MET A 1 -3.63 -24.88 17.86
CA MET A 1 -3.39 -23.53 17.28
C MET A 1 -2.15 -23.59 16.39
N GLU A 2 -2.13 -24.47 15.38
CA GLU A 2 -0.90 -24.77 14.61
C GLU A 2 -0.83 -24.06 13.24
N TYR A 3 -1.82 -23.22 12.92
CA TYR A 3 -1.95 -22.57 11.61
C TYR A 3 -2.00 -21.04 11.70
N VAL A 4 -1.96 -20.48 12.91
CA VAL A 4 -2.19 -19.06 13.14
C VAL A 4 -1.04 -18.24 12.56
N GLY A 5 0.20 -18.70 12.71
CA GLY A 5 1.38 -18.02 12.15
C GLY A 5 1.37 -17.99 10.62
N GLU A 6 1.07 -19.13 9.98
CA GLU A 6 0.99 -19.22 8.53
C GLU A 6 -0.15 -18.37 7.95
N LEU A 7 -1.29 -18.28 8.65
CA LEU A 7 -2.40 -17.43 8.24
C LEU A 7 -2.07 -15.94 8.36
N ILE A 8 -1.34 -15.53 9.41
CA ILE A 8 -0.89 -14.15 9.56
C ILE A 8 0.05 -13.77 8.41
N ILE A 9 1.03 -14.62 8.10
CA ILE A 9 1.97 -14.37 7.00
C ILE A 9 1.23 -14.27 5.66
N LEU A 10 0.29 -15.19 5.39
CA LEU A 10 -0.52 -15.16 4.18
C LEU A 10 -1.38 -13.88 4.08
N ALA A 11 -1.91 -13.39 5.20
CA ALA A 11 -2.68 -12.15 5.23
C ALA A 11 -1.82 -10.94 4.86
N PHE A 12 -0.61 -10.83 5.42
CA PHE A 12 0.33 -9.77 5.06
C PHE A 12 0.74 -9.85 3.59
N ASP A 13 1.13 -11.05 3.11
CA ASP A 13 1.52 -11.29 1.71
C ASP A 13 0.40 -10.90 0.73
N SER A 14 -0.86 -11.24 1.05
CA SER A 14 -2.03 -10.87 0.26
C SER A 14 -2.24 -9.35 0.17
N VAL A 15 -2.01 -8.61 1.27
CA VAL A 15 -2.08 -7.14 1.26
C VAL A 15 -1.00 -6.55 0.36
N PHE A 16 0.25 -7.00 0.48
CA PHE A 16 1.35 -6.53 -0.39
C PHE A 16 1.10 -6.88 -1.86
N PHE A 17 0.64 -8.11 -2.14
CA PHE A 17 0.26 -8.53 -3.47
C PHE A 17 -0.86 -7.65 -4.04
N GLY A 18 -1.90 -7.35 -3.26
CA GLY A 18 -2.99 -6.46 -3.66
C GLY A 18 -2.51 -5.04 -4.02
N ILE A 19 -1.62 -4.47 -3.21
CA ILE A 19 -1.00 -3.16 -3.48
C ILE A 19 -0.16 -3.20 -4.75
N CYS A 20 0.70 -4.23 -4.91
CA CYS A 20 1.53 -4.39 -6.09
C CYS A 20 0.70 -4.58 -7.36
N LEU A 21 -0.39 -5.35 -7.28
CA LEU A 21 -1.30 -5.58 -8.40
C LEU A 21 -2.03 -4.30 -8.78
N LYS A 22 -2.54 -3.54 -7.80
CA LYS A 22 -3.16 -2.23 -8.05
C LYS A 22 -2.19 -1.29 -8.76
N GLN A 23 -0.93 -1.21 -8.31
CA GLN A 23 0.07 -0.34 -8.92
C GLN A 23 0.50 -0.82 -10.31
N TYR A 24 0.57 -2.13 -10.52
CA TYR A 24 0.80 -2.72 -11.84
C TYR A 24 -0.32 -2.36 -12.83
N LEU A 25 -1.58 -2.49 -12.42
CA LEU A 25 -2.75 -2.13 -13.24
C LEU A 25 -2.74 -0.64 -13.56
N PHE A 26 -2.51 0.21 -12.56
CA PHE A 26 -2.38 1.65 -12.76
C PHE A 26 -1.29 1.99 -13.80
N CYS A 27 -0.10 1.40 -13.69
CA CYS A 27 0.96 1.63 -14.67
C CYS A 27 0.58 1.10 -16.07
N LYS A 28 -0.13 -0.03 -16.15
CA LYS A 28 -0.60 -0.59 -17.42
C LYS A 28 -1.59 0.33 -18.11
N ASP A 29 -2.56 0.84 -17.36
CA ASP A 29 -3.62 1.70 -17.87
C ASP A 29 -3.07 3.09 -18.22
N ALA A 30 -2.14 3.61 -17.41
CA ALA A 30 -1.39 4.82 -17.73
C ALA A 30 -0.60 4.72 -19.04
N ILE A 31 0.11 3.61 -19.28
CA ILE A 31 0.83 3.38 -20.53
C ILE A 31 -0.14 3.32 -21.71
N ALA A 32 -1.30 2.66 -21.55
CA ALA A 32 -2.31 2.58 -22.59
C ALA A 32 -2.91 3.96 -22.91
N ALA A 33 -3.20 4.76 -21.89
CA ALA A 33 -3.68 6.13 -22.02
C ALA A 33 -2.67 7.02 -22.76
N VAL A 34 -1.40 7.04 -22.32
CA VAL A 34 -0.34 7.85 -22.94
C VAL A 34 -0.05 7.43 -24.38
N LYS A 35 -0.17 6.14 -24.72
CA LYS A 35 -0.03 5.66 -26.10
C LYS A 35 -1.18 6.04 -27.02
N LYS A 36 -2.39 6.17 -26.47
CA LYS A 36 -3.59 6.59 -27.19
C LYS A 36 -3.68 8.12 -27.31
N ALA A 37 -2.97 8.86 -26.45
CA ALA A 37 -2.98 10.31 -26.44
C ALA A 37 -2.45 10.86 -27.78
N ASP A 38 -3.23 11.73 -28.39
CA ASP A 38 -2.79 12.48 -29.55
C ASP A 38 -1.86 13.61 -29.10
N PHE A 39 -0.78 13.80 -29.86
CA PHE A 39 0.16 14.88 -29.62
C PHE A 39 -0.24 16.10 -30.42
N TYR A 40 -0.46 17.20 -29.72
CA TYR A 40 -0.75 18.49 -30.34
C TYR A 40 0.30 19.51 -29.93
N GLU A 41 0.82 20.24 -30.91
CA GLU A 41 1.60 21.43 -30.64
C GLU A 41 0.65 22.58 -30.28
N ILE A 42 1.05 23.40 -29.30
CA ILE A 42 0.28 24.57 -28.92
C ILE A 42 0.29 25.55 -30.11
N GLY A 43 -0.86 25.72 -30.75
CA GLY A 43 -1.00 26.44 -32.03
C GLY A 43 -2.46 26.53 -32.51
N PRO A 44 -2.70 27.04 -33.73
CA PRO A 44 -4.06 27.19 -34.27
C PRO A 44 -4.76 25.84 -34.47
N ALA A 45 -4.00 24.79 -34.82
CA ALA A 45 -4.53 23.44 -35.01
C ALA A 45 -5.14 22.87 -33.71
N LEU A 46 -4.59 23.23 -32.55
CA LEU A 46 -5.13 22.81 -31.26
C LEU A 46 -6.46 23.52 -30.96
N GLU A 47 -6.54 24.84 -31.20
CA GLU A 47 -7.78 25.60 -31.02
C GLU A 47 -8.89 25.07 -31.94
N GLU A 48 -8.56 24.80 -33.20
CA GLU A 48 -9.48 24.22 -34.18
C GLU A 48 -9.95 22.82 -33.76
N ALA A 49 -9.02 21.95 -33.34
CA ALA A 49 -9.36 20.60 -32.87
C ALA A 49 -10.29 20.61 -31.65
N VAL A 50 -10.07 21.54 -30.72
CA VAL A 50 -10.94 21.70 -29.54
C VAL A 50 -12.32 22.20 -29.96
N SER A 51 -12.40 23.18 -30.87
CA SER A 51 -13.68 23.71 -31.36
C SER A 51 -14.50 22.72 -32.21
N ASN A 52 -13.82 21.79 -32.90
CA ASN A 52 -14.46 20.78 -33.73
C ASN A 52 -15.03 19.61 -32.90
N THR A 53 -14.66 19.51 -31.63
CA THR A 53 -15.11 18.41 -30.76
C THR A 53 -16.41 18.78 -30.05
N PRO A 54 -17.43 17.90 -30.03
CA PRO A 54 -18.63 18.15 -29.24
C PRO A 54 -18.26 18.34 -27.76
N ASP A 55 -18.77 19.41 -27.14
CA ASP A 55 -18.45 19.88 -25.77
C ASP A 55 -17.18 20.75 -25.60
N ASN A 56 -16.51 21.17 -26.69
CA ASN A 56 -15.28 22.00 -26.65
C ASN A 56 -14.20 21.45 -25.70
N LYS A 57 -14.11 20.12 -25.62
CA LYS A 57 -13.22 19.39 -24.72
C LYS A 57 -12.57 18.24 -25.46
N ILE A 58 -11.27 18.07 -25.27
CA ILE A 58 -10.54 16.89 -25.73
C ILE A 58 -10.09 16.12 -24.50
N GLY A 59 -10.55 14.87 -24.39
CA GLY A 59 -10.43 14.07 -23.17
C GLY A 59 -8.99 13.76 -22.73
N TYR A 60 -8.08 13.49 -23.66
CA TYR A 60 -6.70 13.13 -23.31
C TYR A 60 -5.72 13.50 -24.42
N VAL A 61 -4.88 14.51 -24.15
CA VAL A 61 -3.95 15.10 -25.11
C VAL A 61 -2.60 15.35 -24.45
N ALA A 62 -1.52 15.21 -25.23
CA ALA A 62 -0.19 15.68 -24.86
C ALA A 62 0.13 17.00 -25.58
N ILE A 63 0.42 18.05 -24.81
CA ILE A 63 0.89 19.35 -25.31
C ILE A 63 2.28 19.66 -24.80
N ARG A 64 3.08 20.33 -25.63
CA ARG A 64 4.41 20.80 -25.28
C ARG A 64 4.45 22.33 -25.33
N GLY A 65 4.96 22.95 -24.27
CA GLY A 65 5.08 24.40 -24.21
C GLY A 65 6.04 24.92 -23.16
N THR A 66 6.38 26.19 -23.28
CA THR A 66 7.26 26.89 -22.35
C THR A 66 6.45 27.44 -21.18
N VAL A 67 6.91 27.15 -19.95
CA VAL A 67 6.25 27.61 -18.73
C VAL A 67 6.38 29.13 -18.58
N LYS A 68 5.26 29.81 -18.31
CA LYS A 68 5.22 31.24 -18.00
C LYS A 68 4.18 31.55 -16.93
N SER A 69 4.51 32.38 -15.94
CA SER A 69 3.52 32.85 -14.98
C SER A 69 2.46 33.75 -15.64
N LEU A 70 1.23 33.68 -15.11
CA LEU A 70 0.18 34.68 -15.41
C LEU A 70 0.29 35.91 -14.50
N GLY A 71 0.82 35.72 -13.28
CA GLY A 71 1.00 36.77 -12.28
C GLY A 71 2.46 37.01 -11.90
N LYS A 72 2.69 37.47 -10.67
CA LYS A 72 4.04 37.60 -10.12
C LYS A 72 4.65 36.20 -9.94
N PRO A 73 5.79 35.89 -10.55
CA PRO A 73 6.41 34.59 -10.40
C PRO A 73 7.00 34.44 -8.99
N LEU A 74 7.10 33.18 -8.54
CA LEU A 74 7.76 32.83 -7.29
C LEU A 74 9.26 33.01 -7.45
N ARG A 75 9.90 33.60 -6.44
CA ARG A 75 11.35 33.72 -6.38
C ARG A 75 11.90 32.67 -5.44
N SER A 76 13.02 32.06 -5.80
CA SER A 76 13.70 31.13 -4.90
C SER A 76 14.17 31.87 -3.64
N ILE A 77 14.09 31.17 -2.51
CA ILE A 77 14.50 31.70 -1.19
C ILE A 77 16.01 31.85 -1.15
N ASN A 78 16.72 30.83 -1.63
CA ASN A 78 18.18 30.77 -1.56
C ASN A 78 18.84 31.50 -2.75
N ARG A 79 18.16 31.54 -3.91
CA ARG A 79 18.66 32.13 -5.16
C ARG A 79 17.64 33.08 -5.78
N LYS A 80 17.77 34.37 -5.46
CA LYS A 80 16.81 35.41 -5.87
C LYS A 80 16.77 35.69 -7.38
N ASP A 81 17.76 35.22 -8.12
CA ASP A 81 17.87 35.31 -9.59
C ASP A 81 16.94 34.33 -10.31
N ILE A 82 16.57 33.23 -9.66
CA ILE A 82 15.74 32.18 -10.26
C ILE A 82 14.27 32.41 -9.92
N THR A 83 13.44 32.44 -10.97
CA THR A 83 11.99 32.53 -10.88
C THR A 83 11.31 31.25 -11.35
N GLY A 84 10.14 30.96 -10.78
CA GLY A 84 9.35 29.79 -11.12
C GLY A 84 7.86 29.96 -10.83
N VAL A 85 7.09 28.98 -11.28
CA VAL A 85 5.63 28.96 -11.11
C VAL A 85 5.17 28.03 -9.99
N LEU A 86 6.02 27.07 -9.65
CA LEU A 86 5.78 26.08 -8.61
C LEU A 86 7.05 25.95 -7.79
N GLN A 87 6.91 25.90 -6.48
CA GLN A 87 8.01 25.75 -5.55
C GLN A 87 7.65 24.72 -4.50
N LYS A 88 8.57 23.80 -4.24
CA LYS A 88 8.47 22.79 -3.19
C LYS A 88 9.69 22.91 -2.29
N LEU A 89 9.44 23.20 -1.03
CA LEU A 89 10.44 23.29 0.03
C LEU A 89 10.32 22.03 0.89
N SER A 90 11.41 21.31 1.06
CA SER A 90 11.45 20.08 1.84
C SER A 90 12.60 20.14 2.85
N ILE A 91 12.29 19.93 4.13
CA ILE A 91 13.29 19.79 5.19
C ILE A 91 13.32 18.32 5.58
N LYS A 92 14.48 17.69 5.39
CA LYS A 92 14.75 16.31 5.78
C LYS A 92 15.75 16.26 6.91
N GLU A 93 15.41 15.57 7.98
CA GLU A 93 16.33 15.23 9.04
C GLU A 93 17.10 13.96 8.69
N HIS A 94 18.43 14.02 8.83
CA HIS A 94 19.31 12.87 8.72
C HIS A 94 19.62 12.38 10.12
N VAL A 95 19.26 11.14 10.42
CA VAL A 95 19.53 10.50 11.71
C VAL A 95 20.22 9.17 11.51
N VAL A 96 20.98 8.74 12.52
CA VAL A 96 21.54 7.39 12.60
C VAL A 96 20.88 6.70 13.77
N ALA A 97 20.11 5.66 13.48
CA ALA A 97 19.35 4.92 14.47
C ALA A 97 19.82 3.46 14.52
N ARG A 98 19.79 2.87 15.71
CA ARG A 98 20.09 1.46 15.93
C ARG A 98 18.87 0.63 15.54
N THR A 99 19.06 -0.27 14.59
CA THR A 99 18.07 -1.26 14.19
C THR A 99 17.85 -2.29 15.30
N THR A 100 16.74 -3.02 15.25
CA THR A 100 16.42 -4.10 16.21
C THR A 100 17.47 -5.21 16.23
N ALA A 101 18.21 -5.40 15.14
CA ALA A 101 19.34 -6.31 15.03
C ALA A 101 20.66 -5.76 15.65
N GLY A 102 20.63 -4.55 16.20
CA GLY A 102 21.76 -3.94 16.90
C GLY A 102 22.73 -3.14 16.01
N PHE A 103 22.49 -3.06 14.70
CA PHE A 103 23.32 -2.30 13.75
C PHE A 103 22.86 -0.85 13.61
N TRP A 104 23.81 0.09 13.48
CA TRP A 104 23.53 1.49 13.16
C TRP A 104 23.19 1.65 11.68
N SER A 105 22.02 2.23 11.40
CA SER A 105 21.56 2.54 10.04
C SER A 105 21.27 4.02 9.91
N ASN A 106 21.67 4.61 8.78
CA ASN A 106 21.22 5.95 8.41
C ASN A 106 19.72 5.87 8.07
N GLN A 107 18.96 6.86 8.55
CA GLN A 107 17.56 7.05 8.24
C GLN A 107 17.34 8.52 7.91
N GLU A 108 16.46 8.76 6.94
CA GLU A 108 16.03 10.11 6.57
C GLU A 108 14.56 10.27 6.96
N HIS A 109 14.25 11.37 7.64
CA HIS A 109 12.89 11.67 8.05
C HIS A 109 12.49 13.04 7.49
N THR A 110 11.40 13.10 6.71
CA THR A 110 10.92 14.39 6.17
C THR A 110 10.14 15.12 7.26
N MET A 111 10.69 16.23 7.74
CA MET A 111 10.11 17.02 8.84
C MET A 111 9.01 17.95 8.34
N GLN A 112 9.27 18.62 7.22
CA GLN A 112 8.35 19.60 6.68
C GLN A 112 8.41 19.60 5.16
N LYS A 113 7.24 19.69 4.53
CA LYS A 113 7.09 19.89 3.09
C LYS A 113 6.08 21.00 2.84
N VAL A 114 6.49 22.06 2.17
CA VAL A 114 5.64 23.21 1.78
C VAL A 114 5.63 23.31 0.27
N CYS A 115 4.44 23.45 -0.32
CA CYS A 115 4.27 23.64 -1.77
C CYS A 115 3.58 24.98 -2.02
N ASN A 116 4.24 25.86 -2.76
CA ASN A 116 3.71 27.14 -3.20
C ASN A 116 3.48 27.10 -4.72
N SER A 117 2.31 27.54 -5.18
CA SER A 117 1.95 27.55 -6.60
C SER A 117 1.38 28.90 -7.00
N VAL A 118 1.75 29.39 -8.18
CA VAL A 118 1.10 30.53 -8.83
C VAL A 118 0.45 30.08 -10.15
N PRO A 119 -0.66 30.71 -10.59
CA PRO A 119 -1.27 30.39 -11.88
C PRO A 119 -0.29 30.62 -13.04
N PHE A 120 -0.21 29.66 -13.96
CA PHE A 120 0.73 29.70 -15.08
C PHE A 120 0.13 29.09 -16.35
N VAL A 121 0.78 29.42 -17.47
CA VAL A 121 0.45 28.92 -18.80
C VAL A 121 1.62 28.17 -19.42
N LEU A 122 1.30 27.24 -20.30
CA LEU A 122 2.20 26.71 -21.32
C LEU A 122 2.06 27.59 -22.56
N GLN A 123 3.13 28.27 -22.93
CA GLN A 123 3.18 29.18 -24.08
C GLN A 123 3.97 28.55 -25.22
N ASN A 124 3.46 28.66 -26.44
CA ASN A 124 4.20 28.43 -27.67
C ASN A 124 3.91 29.56 -28.66
N GLY A 125 4.90 30.41 -28.94
CA GLY A 125 4.70 31.62 -29.75
C GLY A 125 3.64 32.54 -29.13
N ARG A 126 2.55 32.80 -29.86
CA ARG A 126 1.41 33.64 -29.41
C ARG A 126 0.35 32.88 -28.61
N TYR A 127 0.34 31.56 -28.70
CA TYR A 127 -0.69 30.69 -28.14
C TYR A 127 -0.35 30.30 -26.71
N LYS A 128 -1.37 30.20 -25.86
CA LYS A 128 -1.22 29.96 -24.42
C LYS A 128 -2.29 28.98 -23.94
N VAL A 129 -1.89 28.04 -23.10
CA VAL A 129 -2.78 27.09 -22.43
C VAL A 129 -2.58 27.23 -20.92
N GLU A 130 -3.61 27.60 -20.17
CA GLU A 130 -3.56 27.74 -18.71
C GLU A 130 -3.59 26.37 -18.04
N VAL A 131 -2.67 26.10 -17.10
CA VAL A 131 -2.63 24.81 -16.39
C VAL A 131 -3.40 24.94 -15.09
N LEU A 132 -4.45 24.13 -14.96
CA LEU A 132 -5.25 24.03 -13.75
C LEU A 132 -4.73 22.89 -12.88
N ASP A 133 -4.69 23.14 -11.58
CA ASP A 133 -4.34 22.15 -10.56
C ASP A 133 -3.02 21.38 -10.82
N ALA A 134 -1.93 22.11 -11.05
CA ALA A 134 -0.62 21.51 -11.34
C ALA A 134 -0.08 20.59 -10.22
N LEU A 135 -0.57 20.72 -8.98
CA LEU A 135 -0.14 19.93 -7.83
C LEU A 135 -0.75 18.52 -7.81
N SER A 136 -1.85 18.27 -8.52
CA SER A 136 -2.46 16.93 -8.63
C SER A 136 -1.83 16.05 -9.70
N ALA A 137 -0.79 16.54 -10.40
CA ALA A 137 -0.06 15.74 -11.37
C ALA A 137 0.63 14.53 -10.70
N ASP A 138 0.42 13.33 -11.26
CA ASP A 138 1.03 12.08 -10.81
C ASP A 138 2.55 12.09 -10.98
N ILE A 139 3.00 12.77 -12.04
CA ILE A 139 4.42 13.03 -12.31
C ILE A 139 4.54 14.51 -12.58
N LEU A 140 5.18 15.19 -11.63
CA LEU A 140 5.53 16.60 -11.67
C LEU A 140 7.06 16.70 -11.57
N ASP A 141 7.70 17.00 -12.69
CA ASP A 141 9.16 17.20 -12.70
C ASP A 141 9.48 18.67 -12.36
N MET A 142 10.32 18.85 -11.35
CA MET A 142 10.82 20.15 -10.89
C MET A 142 12.35 20.10 -10.81
N ASP A 143 12.99 21.25 -11.01
CA ASP A 143 14.44 21.37 -10.92
C ASP A 143 14.87 21.64 -9.48
N VAL A 144 15.94 20.99 -9.02
CA VAL A 144 16.54 21.28 -7.72
C VAL A 144 17.31 22.60 -7.80
N ILE A 145 16.80 23.63 -7.13
CA ILE A 145 17.38 24.97 -7.13
C ILE A 145 18.40 25.12 -6.02
N SER A 146 18.15 24.59 -4.84
CA SER A 146 19.09 24.61 -3.74
C SER A 146 19.00 23.31 -2.97
N ASP A 147 20.15 22.78 -2.58
CA ASP A 147 20.24 21.66 -1.68
C ASP A 147 21.34 21.95 -0.67
N TYR A 148 20.94 22.20 0.58
CA TYR A 148 21.86 22.61 1.64
C TYR A 148 21.72 21.67 2.83
N PHE A 149 22.85 21.14 3.30
CA PHE A 149 22.92 20.28 4.47
C PHE A 149 23.59 20.99 5.62
N GLU A 150 22.86 21.17 6.72
CA GLU A 150 23.34 21.74 7.97
C GLU A 150 23.66 20.62 8.97
N PRO A 151 24.93 20.36 9.28
CA PRO A 151 25.31 19.31 10.22
C PRO A 151 24.97 19.72 11.65
N THR A 152 24.32 18.83 12.40
CA THR A 152 24.15 19.00 13.84
C THR A 152 25.43 18.53 14.53
N VAL A 153 26.17 19.45 15.16
CA VAL A 153 27.37 19.09 15.93
C VAL A 153 26.90 18.55 17.29
N PRO A 154 27.09 17.25 17.59
CA PRO A 154 26.60 16.68 18.83
C PRO A 154 27.46 17.15 20.00
N SER A 155 26.81 17.58 21.08
CA SER A 155 27.51 17.90 22.32
C SER A 155 27.95 16.63 23.06
N PHE A 156 28.90 16.74 23.99
CA PHE A 156 29.38 15.58 24.78
C PHE A 156 28.24 14.89 25.56
N SER A 157 27.23 15.66 25.99
CA SER A 157 25.99 15.13 26.59
C SER A 157 25.14 14.31 25.61
N ASP A 158 25.08 14.71 24.33
CA ASP A 158 24.30 14.03 23.30
C ASP A 158 24.95 12.71 22.87
N HIS A 159 26.26 12.59 23.02
CA HIS A 159 26.98 11.33 22.80
C HIS A 159 26.59 10.24 23.80
N LEU A 160 26.40 10.61 25.07
CA LEU A 160 25.94 9.67 26.10
C LEU A 160 24.45 9.37 25.92
N TRP A 161 23.63 10.39 25.69
CA TRP A 161 22.19 10.21 25.47
C TRP A 161 21.89 9.37 24.22
N GLY A 162 22.58 9.62 23.11
CA GLY A 162 22.44 8.86 21.85
C GLY A 162 22.84 7.39 21.96
N PHE A 163 23.72 7.03 22.90
CA PHE A 163 24.05 5.64 23.22
C PHE A 163 22.90 4.94 23.95
N PHE A 164 22.20 5.64 24.86
CA PHE A 164 21.05 5.10 25.59
C PHE A 164 19.77 5.05 24.75
N THR A 165 19.50 6.09 23.96
CA THR A 165 18.30 6.14 23.09
C THR A 165 18.46 5.34 21.80
N GLY A 166 19.72 5.05 21.40
CA GLY A 166 20.00 4.37 20.14
C GLY A 166 19.72 5.23 18.90
N VAL A 167 19.52 6.54 19.04
CA VAL A 167 19.28 7.48 17.93
C VAL A 167 20.22 8.68 18.05
N ARG A 168 20.87 9.03 16.95
CA ARG A 168 21.78 10.18 16.87
C ARG A 168 21.45 11.04 15.64
N GLN A 169 21.11 12.30 15.87
CA GLN A 169 20.90 13.26 14.80
C GLN A 169 22.23 13.60 14.11
N ARG A 170 22.25 13.66 12.78
CA ARG A 170 23.41 14.04 11.95
C ARG A 170 23.31 15.45 11.41
N GLY A 171 22.10 15.88 11.06
CA GLY A 171 21.87 17.19 10.47
C GLY A 171 20.52 17.33 9.81
N LEU A 172 20.27 18.52 9.28
CA LEU A 172 19.07 18.87 8.52
C LEU A 172 19.47 19.21 7.09
N GLN A 173 18.81 18.57 6.12
CA GLN A 173 18.90 18.89 4.71
C GLN A 173 17.69 19.73 4.31
N SER A 174 17.94 20.95 3.84
CA SER A 174 16.93 21.83 3.26
C SER A 174 17.07 21.81 1.74
N THR A 175 16.06 21.26 1.07
CA THR A 175 16.00 21.15 -0.39
C THR A 175 14.88 22.03 -0.94
N GLU A 176 15.20 22.85 -1.93
CA GLU A 176 14.28 23.69 -2.69
C GLU A 176 14.21 23.19 -4.13
N GLU A 177 13.02 22.74 -4.55
CA GLU A 177 12.70 22.34 -5.91
C GLU A 177 11.75 23.36 -6.53
N MET A 178 11.94 23.73 -7.80
CA MET A 178 11.06 24.66 -8.51
C MET A 178 10.81 24.25 -9.95
N LEU A 179 9.59 24.48 -10.42
CA LEU A 179 9.30 24.53 -11.86
C LEU A 179 9.62 25.94 -12.36
N ARG A 180 10.79 26.08 -12.98
CA ARG A 180 11.32 27.37 -13.44
C ARG A 180 10.51 27.94 -14.60
N GLU A 181 10.45 29.26 -14.66
CA GLU A 181 9.95 29.94 -15.84
C GLU A 181 10.90 29.76 -17.02
N GLY A 182 10.35 29.70 -18.23
CA GLY A 182 11.14 29.53 -19.45
C GLY A 182 11.56 28.08 -19.75
N VAL A 183 11.29 27.13 -18.84
CA VAL A 183 11.52 25.70 -19.10
C VAL A 183 10.41 25.16 -19.99
N VAL A 184 10.78 24.30 -20.94
CA VAL A 184 9.83 23.59 -21.80
C VAL A 184 9.39 22.30 -21.11
N ILE A 185 8.08 22.15 -20.92
CA ILE A 185 7.50 20.94 -20.36
C ILE A 185 6.42 20.35 -21.28
N THR A 186 6.16 19.07 -21.07
CA THR A 186 5.05 18.33 -21.69
C THR A 186 3.96 18.17 -20.64
N GLY A 187 2.79 18.72 -20.92
CA GLY A 187 1.57 18.49 -20.15
C GLY A 187 0.71 17.44 -20.82
N ILE A 188 0.27 16.43 -20.07
CA ILE A 188 -0.64 15.38 -20.56
C ILE A 188 -1.87 15.38 -19.68
N GLY A 189 -3.03 15.60 -20.28
CA GLY A 189 -4.29 15.71 -19.55
C GLY A 189 -5.46 16.02 -20.46
N GLU A 190 -6.55 16.49 -19.86
CA GLU A 190 -7.75 16.92 -20.58
C GLU A 190 -7.61 18.41 -20.93
N ILE A 191 -7.95 18.75 -22.17
CA ILE A 191 -7.98 20.15 -22.62
C ILE A 191 -9.45 20.58 -22.70
N SER A 192 -9.77 21.70 -22.07
CA SER A 192 -11.09 22.31 -22.16
C SER A 192 -10.99 23.79 -22.51
N CYS A 193 -11.94 24.27 -23.32
CA CYS A 193 -12.14 25.71 -23.48
C CYS A 193 -12.76 26.27 -22.19
N SER A 194 -12.11 27.30 -21.62
CA SER A 194 -12.66 27.98 -20.45
C SER A 194 -13.97 28.68 -20.80
N ILE A 195 -15.04 28.29 -20.11
CA ILE A 195 -16.38 28.88 -20.25
C ILE A 195 -16.39 30.35 -19.78
N ASN A 196 -15.50 30.72 -18.86
CA ASN A 196 -15.48 32.04 -18.20
C ASN A 196 -14.58 33.09 -18.86
N LYS A 197 -13.67 32.68 -19.74
CA LYS A 197 -12.72 33.57 -20.42
C LYS A 197 -12.71 33.20 -21.90
N GLN A 198 -13.38 34.03 -22.70
CA GLN A 198 -13.46 33.89 -24.16
C GLN A 198 -12.08 33.54 -24.73
N ASN A 199 -12.00 32.39 -25.40
CA ASN A 199 -10.81 31.92 -26.12
C ASN A 199 -9.56 31.55 -25.30
N SER A 200 -9.69 31.20 -24.02
CA SER A 200 -8.57 30.62 -23.25
C SER A 200 -8.68 29.10 -23.13
N LEU A 201 -7.68 28.40 -23.66
CA LEU A 201 -7.51 26.96 -23.49
C LEU A 201 -6.98 26.65 -22.09
N THR A 202 -7.53 25.64 -21.46
CA THR A 202 -7.08 25.17 -20.14
C THR A 202 -6.72 23.69 -20.19
N LEU A 203 -5.61 23.32 -19.56
CA LEU A 203 -5.18 21.95 -19.34
C LEU A 203 -5.53 21.57 -17.91
N GLN A 204 -6.31 20.51 -17.74
CA GLN A 204 -6.81 20.07 -16.44
C GLN A 204 -6.61 18.56 -16.23
N PRO A 205 -6.63 18.10 -14.97
CA PRO A 205 -6.69 16.67 -14.66
C PRO A 205 -7.90 16.03 -15.36
N PRO A 206 -7.76 14.85 -15.99
CA PRO A 206 -8.85 14.22 -16.72
C PRO A 206 -10.03 13.88 -15.81
N SER A 207 -11.23 14.32 -16.19
CA SER A 207 -12.47 14.02 -15.45
C SER A 207 -12.81 12.52 -15.44
N THR A 208 -12.26 11.79 -16.42
CA THR A 208 -12.41 10.34 -16.59
C THR A 208 -11.50 9.50 -15.68
N GLY A 209 -10.72 10.13 -14.79
CA GLY A 209 -9.82 9.45 -13.86
C GLY A 209 -8.51 8.96 -14.49
N GLY A 210 -8.13 9.52 -15.65
CA GLY A 210 -6.84 9.28 -16.29
C GLY A 210 -5.69 10.00 -15.57
N PRO A 211 -4.44 9.54 -15.76
CA PRO A 211 -3.30 10.13 -15.07
C PRO A 211 -2.93 11.48 -15.68
N PHE A 212 -2.66 12.46 -14.82
CA PHE A 212 -2.25 13.81 -15.19
C PHE A 212 -0.74 13.97 -15.04
N TYR A 213 -0.07 14.44 -16.10
CA TYR A 213 1.41 14.54 -16.11
C TYR A 213 1.87 15.94 -16.49
N LEU A 214 2.86 16.44 -15.75
CA LEU A 214 3.61 17.66 -16.04
C LEU A 214 5.11 17.33 -15.95
N THR A 215 5.71 16.99 -17.09
CA THR A 215 7.06 16.42 -17.14
C THR A 215 7.96 17.17 -18.12
N THR A 216 9.23 17.32 -17.78
CA THR A 216 10.26 17.82 -18.70
C THR A 216 10.72 16.73 -19.68
N MET A 217 10.36 15.46 -19.41
CA MET A 217 10.76 14.31 -20.21
C MET A 217 10.01 14.27 -21.56
N SER A 218 10.63 13.61 -22.54
CA SER A 218 9.93 13.22 -23.76
C SER A 218 8.87 12.15 -23.49
N ILE A 219 7.85 12.05 -24.33
CA ILE A 219 6.82 11.00 -24.25
C ILE A 219 7.45 9.61 -24.26
N THR A 220 8.50 9.40 -25.08
CA THR A 220 9.25 8.14 -25.12
C THR A 220 9.93 7.80 -23.80
N SER A 221 10.51 8.80 -23.13
CA SER A 221 11.16 8.63 -21.83
C SER A 221 10.14 8.39 -20.72
N LEU A 222 9.00 9.08 -20.76
CA LEU A 222 7.87 8.86 -19.86
C LEU A 222 7.34 7.42 -19.98
N LEU A 223 7.10 6.96 -21.21
CA LEU A 223 6.66 5.59 -21.48
C LEU A 223 7.67 4.55 -20.99
N ARG A 224 8.98 4.81 -21.18
CA ARG A 224 10.03 3.93 -20.66
C ARG A 224 10.02 3.87 -19.13
N LYS A 225 9.92 5.02 -18.46
CA LYS A 225 9.83 5.10 -16.99
C LYS A 225 8.61 4.35 -16.44
N LEU A 226 7.46 4.48 -17.11
CA LEU A 226 6.25 3.75 -16.75
C LEU A 226 6.38 2.25 -17.02
N ASP A 227 7.01 1.82 -18.11
CA ASP A 227 7.21 0.40 -18.41
C ASP A 227 8.23 -0.25 -17.47
N GLU A 228 9.28 0.46 -17.06
CA GLU A 228 10.21 0.02 -16.01
C GLU A 228 9.50 -0.16 -14.66
N ARG A 229 8.66 0.80 -14.26
CA ARG A 229 7.80 0.65 -13.06
C ARG A 229 6.87 -0.55 -13.18
N LYS A 230 6.15 -0.67 -14.30
CA LYS A 230 5.27 -1.82 -14.58
C LYS A 230 6.00 -3.15 -14.50
N LYS A 231 7.20 -3.26 -15.10
CA LYS A 231 8.05 -4.46 -15.03
C LYS A 231 8.42 -4.78 -13.59
N THR A 232 8.83 -3.78 -12.83
CA THR A 232 9.17 -3.93 -11.41
C THR A 232 7.99 -4.50 -10.62
N TYR A 233 6.80 -3.90 -10.74
CA TYR A 233 5.61 -4.41 -10.06
C TYR A 233 5.16 -5.78 -10.57
N LYS A 234 5.36 -6.09 -11.85
CA LYS A 234 5.11 -7.44 -12.39
C LYS A 234 5.98 -8.48 -11.70
N TRP A 235 7.28 -8.21 -11.53
CA TRP A 235 8.19 -9.11 -10.83
C TRP A 235 7.83 -9.25 -9.35
N LEU A 236 7.47 -8.16 -8.67
CA LEU A 236 7.01 -8.21 -7.28
C LEU A 236 5.73 -9.06 -7.13
N CYS A 237 4.74 -8.89 -8.02
CA CYS A 237 3.54 -9.71 -8.03
C CYS A 237 3.86 -11.20 -8.23
N LEU A 238 4.82 -11.54 -9.10
CA LEU A 238 5.24 -12.93 -9.30
C LEU A 238 5.86 -13.50 -8.01
N ILE A 239 6.73 -12.74 -7.34
CA ILE A 239 7.37 -13.18 -6.09
C ILE A 239 6.32 -13.43 -5.01
N PHE A 240 5.50 -12.43 -4.67
CA PHE A 240 4.46 -12.58 -3.64
C PHE A 240 3.44 -13.68 -4.02
N GLY A 241 3.04 -13.74 -5.30
CA GLY A 241 2.16 -14.81 -5.79
C GLY A 241 2.74 -16.21 -5.59
N THR A 242 4.04 -16.41 -5.83
CA THR A 242 4.69 -17.71 -5.58
C THR A 242 4.75 -18.06 -4.09
N ILE A 243 5.03 -17.07 -3.23
CA ILE A 243 5.06 -17.25 -1.77
C ILE A 243 3.67 -17.65 -1.27
N ALA A 244 2.62 -16.95 -1.69
CA ALA A 244 1.23 -17.26 -1.36
C ALA A 244 0.86 -18.71 -1.71
N VAL A 245 1.24 -19.18 -2.92
CA VAL A 245 0.94 -20.55 -3.38
C VAL A 245 1.66 -21.59 -2.53
N VAL A 246 2.93 -21.36 -2.18
CA VAL A 246 3.70 -22.29 -1.34
C VAL A 246 3.10 -22.39 0.07
N ILE A 247 2.82 -21.26 0.71
CA ILE A 247 2.24 -21.23 2.07
C ILE A 247 0.86 -21.90 2.07
N THR A 248 0.02 -21.57 1.08
CA THR A 248 -1.30 -22.19 0.93
C THR A 248 -1.18 -23.71 0.75
N GLY A 249 -0.24 -24.18 -0.07
CA GLY A 249 0.02 -25.61 -0.26
C GLY A 249 0.42 -26.33 1.04
N VAL A 250 1.27 -25.71 1.86
CA VAL A 250 1.68 -26.27 3.16
C VAL A 250 0.50 -26.34 4.14
N VAL A 251 -0.29 -25.25 4.24
CA VAL A 251 -1.47 -25.19 5.12
C VAL A 251 -2.49 -26.25 4.70
N VAL A 252 -2.79 -26.35 3.40
CA VAL A 252 -3.72 -27.36 2.86
C VAL A 252 -3.21 -28.78 3.15
N ARG A 253 -1.92 -29.06 2.91
CA ARG A 253 -1.34 -30.38 3.17
C ARG A 253 -1.42 -30.77 4.64
N ARG A 254 -1.07 -29.85 5.56
CA ARG A 254 -1.18 -30.09 7.00
C ARG A 254 -2.64 -30.25 7.45
N PHE A 255 -3.53 -29.42 6.92
CA PHE A 255 -4.96 -29.51 7.21
C PHE A 255 -5.53 -30.86 6.78
N TRP A 256 -5.17 -31.35 5.59
CA TRP A 256 -5.56 -32.66 5.08
C TRP A 256 -5.01 -33.80 5.93
N LYS A 257 -3.72 -33.74 6.31
CA LYS A 257 -3.08 -34.72 7.20
C LYS A 257 -3.79 -34.79 8.55
N SER A 258 -4.02 -33.64 9.19
CA SER A 258 -4.73 -33.57 10.48
C SER A 258 -6.18 -34.05 10.36
N ARG A 259 -6.86 -33.76 9.24
CA ARG A 259 -8.22 -34.29 8.97
C ARG A 259 -8.21 -35.81 8.87
N ARG A 260 -7.20 -36.38 8.20
CA ARG A 260 -7.06 -37.82 8.03
C ARG A 260 -6.78 -38.51 9.37
N GLU A 261 -5.87 -37.96 10.17
CA GLU A 261 -5.53 -38.46 11.51
C GLU A 261 -6.75 -38.43 12.45
N ARG A 262 -7.55 -37.35 12.41
CA ARG A 262 -8.80 -37.28 13.18
C ARG A 262 -9.81 -38.34 12.76
N ARG A 263 -10.04 -38.53 11.46
CA ARG A 263 -10.91 -39.60 10.95
C ARG A 263 -10.42 -40.99 11.37
N THR A 264 -9.11 -41.26 11.29
CA THR A 264 -8.56 -42.55 11.74
C THR A 264 -8.68 -42.74 13.25
N ALA A 265 -8.51 -41.67 14.04
CA ALA A 265 -8.67 -41.72 15.49
C ALA A 265 -10.14 -41.92 15.92
N GLU A 266 -11.09 -41.33 15.19
CA GLU A 266 -12.53 -41.53 15.38
C GLU A 266 -12.90 -42.99 15.07
N VAL A 267 -12.50 -43.51 13.91
CA VAL A 267 -12.74 -44.92 13.55
C VAL A 267 -12.09 -45.88 14.56
N LEU A 268 -10.85 -45.61 14.99
CA LEU A 268 -10.18 -46.42 16.01
C LEU A 268 -10.93 -46.36 17.35
N ARG A 269 -11.42 -45.19 17.76
CA ARG A 269 -12.22 -45.03 18.99
C ARG A 269 -13.53 -45.80 18.92
N GLU A 270 -14.23 -45.75 17.79
CA GLU A 270 -15.45 -46.52 17.56
C GLU A 270 -15.19 -48.03 17.62
N ASN A 271 -14.14 -48.51 16.95
CA ASN A 271 -13.74 -49.92 16.97
C ASN A 271 -13.36 -50.40 18.39
N LEU A 272 -12.62 -49.58 19.14
CA LEU A 272 -12.29 -49.87 20.54
C LEU A 272 -13.53 -49.87 21.44
N ALA A 273 -14.49 -48.96 21.21
CA ALA A 273 -15.74 -48.92 21.94
C ALA A 273 -16.63 -50.15 21.65
N ALA A 274 -16.73 -50.56 20.38
CA ALA A 274 -17.43 -51.77 19.96
C ALA A 274 -16.80 -53.03 20.58
N SER A 275 -15.46 -53.15 20.52
CA SER A 275 -14.73 -54.27 21.13
C SER A 275 -14.91 -54.33 22.65
N ARG A 276 -14.98 -53.18 23.33
CA ARG A 276 -15.27 -53.10 24.77
C ARG A 276 -16.71 -53.53 25.08
N ARG A 277 -17.70 -53.19 24.23
CA ARG A 277 -19.10 -53.63 24.38
C ARG A 277 -19.22 -55.15 24.22
N GLN A 278 -18.56 -55.73 23.21
CA GLN A 278 -18.52 -57.18 23.02
C GLN A 278 -17.91 -57.91 24.22
N ARG A 279 -16.79 -57.41 24.78
CA ARG A 279 -16.21 -57.99 26.01
C ARG A 279 -17.17 -57.95 27.20
N ARG A 280 -17.92 -56.86 27.37
CA ARG A 280 -18.93 -56.76 28.45
C ARG A 280 -20.11 -57.70 28.24
N GLN A 281 -20.50 -57.97 26.98
CA GLN A 281 -21.54 -58.96 26.67
C GLN A 281 -21.04 -60.38 26.95
N PHE A 282 -19.82 -60.73 26.55
CA PHE A 282 -19.23 -62.04 26.82
C PHE A 282 -19.11 -62.35 28.33
N VAL A 283 -18.72 -61.36 29.15
CA VAL A 283 -18.69 -61.51 30.62
C VAL A 283 -20.10 -61.65 31.22
N ARG A 284 -21.14 -61.20 30.51
CA ARG A 284 -22.54 -61.31 30.96
C ARG A 284 -23.21 -62.62 30.49
N ASP A 285 -22.75 -63.18 29.37
CA ASP A 285 -23.20 -64.47 28.82
C ASP A 285 -22.35 -65.65 29.29
N SER A 286 -21.21 -65.43 29.96
CA SER A 286 -20.55 -66.50 30.70
C SER A 286 -21.43 -66.84 31.90
N ASP A 287 -22.30 -67.85 31.73
CA ASP A 287 -23.05 -68.49 32.81
C ASP A 287 -22.09 -68.74 33.97
N LEU A 288 -22.20 -67.91 35.01
CA LEU A 288 -21.57 -68.20 36.29
C LEU A 288 -22.24 -69.45 36.81
N ARG A 289 -21.47 -70.53 36.96
CA ARG A 289 -21.91 -71.70 37.70
C ARG A 289 -22.25 -71.29 39.13
N ASP A 290 -23.29 -71.91 39.69
CA ASP A 290 -23.86 -71.62 41.00
C ASP A 290 -22.87 -71.77 42.18
N ASP A 291 -21.64 -72.25 41.94
CA ASP A 291 -20.58 -72.41 42.95
C ASP A 291 -19.78 -71.13 43.23
N GLN A 292 -20.00 -70.04 42.49
CA GLN A 292 -19.28 -68.76 42.65
C GLN A 292 -20.17 -67.62 43.21
N LEU A 293 -21.45 -67.89 43.51
CA LEU A 293 -22.39 -66.93 44.11
C LEU A 293 -22.40 -67.07 45.64
N CYS A 294 -21.36 -66.54 46.30
CA CYS A 294 -21.34 -66.37 47.75
C CYS A 294 -20.89 -64.95 48.10
N VAL A 295 -21.85 -64.12 48.51
CA VAL A 295 -21.90 -63.31 49.75
C VAL A 295 -23.09 -62.36 49.62
N GLY A 296 -24.09 -62.49 50.50
CA GLY A 296 -25.09 -61.43 50.71
C GLY A 296 -26.55 -61.83 50.79
N LYS A 297 -26.89 -63.04 51.24
CA LYS A 297 -28.23 -63.32 51.80
C LYS A 297 -28.07 -64.16 53.07
N ASP A 298 -28.89 -63.81 54.05
CA ASP A 298 -29.04 -64.43 55.37
C ASP A 298 -28.07 -63.94 56.47
N PHE A 299 -28.31 -62.72 56.96
CA PHE A 299 -28.43 -62.56 58.42
C PHE A 299 -29.87 -62.21 58.75
N SER A 300 -30.53 -63.20 59.32
CA SER A 300 -31.93 -63.27 59.69
C SER A 300 -32.29 -62.22 60.73
N LYS A 301 -33.46 -61.62 60.50
CA LYS A 301 -34.48 -61.27 61.50
C LYS A 301 -34.19 -61.79 62.91
N SER A 302 -33.95 -60.89 63.86
CA SER A 302 -34.59 -60.88 65.19
C SER A 302 -34.04 -59.72 66.03
N CYS A 303 -34.78 -58.62 66.14
CA CYS A 303 -35.04 -57.97 67.43
C CYS A 303 -36.12 -56.92 67.21
N GLY A 304 -37.29 -57.18 67.79
CA GLY A 304 -38.42 -56.27 67.74
C GLY A 304 -38.31 -55.16 68.78
N VAL A 305 -39.31 -54.30 68.62
CA VAL A 305 -40.03 -53.54 69.65
C VAL A 305 -39.55 -52.12 69.94
N HIS A 306 -40.54 -51.24 69.79
CA HIS A 306 -40.78 -49.95 70.41
C HIS A 306 -40.31 -48.65 69.73
N ASN A 307 -41.31 -48.08 69.05
CA ASN A 307 -42.00 -46.85 69.43
C ASN A 307 -41.34 -45.49 69.13
N LEU A 308 -42.09 -44.78 68.29
CA LEU A 308 -42.66 -43.46 68.57
C LEU A 308 -41.90 -42.23 68.03
N ILE A 309 -42.72 -41.36 67.45
CA ILE A 309 -42.60 -39.90 67.27
C ILE A 309 -41.84 -39.47 66.01
N LEU A 310 -42.56 -39.12 64.93
CA LEU A 310 -43.23 -37.84 64.62
C LEU A 310 -42.27 -36.78 64.07
N LEU A 311 -42.68 -36.26 62.91
CA LEU A 311 -42.56 -34.88 62.42
C LEU A 311 -41.35 -34.06 62.87
N LEU A 312 -40.61 -33.55 61.88
CA LEU A 312 -40.64 -32.10 61.62
C LEU A 312 -40.35 -31.84 60.15
N MET A 313 -41.21 -30.97 59.61
CA MET A 313 -41.09 -30.27 58.34
C MET A 313 -39.80 -29.46 58.27
#